data_AF-A0AAU1U2V1-F1
#
_entry.id   AF-A0AAU1U2V1-F1
#
_cell.length_a   1.000
_cell.length_b   1.000
_cell.length_c   1.000
_cell.angle_alpha   90.00
_cell.angle_beta   90.00
_cell.angle_gamma   90.00
#
_symmetry.space_group_name_H-M   'P 1'
#
loop_
_entity.id
_entity.type
_entity.pdbx_description
1 polymer ?
#
loop_
_entity_poly.entity_id
_entity_poly.type
_entity_poly.pdbx_seq_one_letter_code
_entity_poly.pdbx_strand_id
1 'polypeptide(L)'
;MRASARSVVGALLATAATGAYAALGGQGTLDAPGLLLALAGMLGFAVYGFLYRRTLAALPPLAVLPVLLAAATVMLLPLALPGLLTHPPSPAQWAGIALLGGAVYAPAYLVQHRLILLKGPVFTAAVQLAVPFAVRFGDWALGTAGAPGAAEAALLVAACGGIALVTLERRRPGSGASAPGLSVTPDSVGSADSSGAALPATSPGWPSSTGSRTGSRAGR
;
A
#
# COMPACT_ATOMS: atom_id res chain seq x y z
N MET A 1 8.51 16.57 -1.08
CA MET A 1 9.08 16.15 0.23
C MET A 1 10.59 16.05 0.05
N ARG A 2 11.40 16.71 0.89
CA ARG A 2 12.86 16.55 0.85
C ARG A 2 13.24 15.36 1.72
N ALA A 3 14.05 14.44 1.19
CA ALA A 3 14.55 13.32 1.97
C ALA A 3 15.61 13.84 2.97
N SER A 4 15.51 13.43 4.23
CA SER A 4 16.57 13.67 5.22
C SER A 4 17.72 12.71 4.96
N ALA A 5 18.95 13.13 5.30
CA ALA A 5 20.12 12.25 5.21
C ALA A 5 19.91 10.94 6.02
N ARG A 6 19.27 11.05 7.19
CA ARG A 6 18.89 9.89 8.02
C ARG A 6 17.95 8.94 7.29
N SER A 7 16.91 9.45 6.62
CA SER A 7 15.98 8.62 5.86
C SER A 7 16.66 7.92 4.69
N VAL A 8 17.63 8.57 4.03
CA VAL A 8 18.41 7.96 2.95
C VAL A 8 19.29 6.83 3.51
N VAL A 9 20.04 7.09 4.57
CA VAL A 9 20.88 6.08 5.24
C VAL A 9 20.05 4.90 5.72
N GLY A 10 18.88 5.15 6.31
CA GLY A 10 17.97 4.10 6.77
C GLY A 10 17.46 3.22 5.63
N ALA A 11 17.05 3.83 4.51
CA ALA A 11 16.60 3.09 3.33
C ALA A 11 17.73 2.27 2.71
N LEU A 12 18.94 2.83 2.61
CA LEU A 12 20.12 2.12 2.11
C LEU A 12 20.47 0.93 3.00
N LEU A 13 20.50 1.12 4.32
CA LEU A 13 20.78 0.05 5.29
C LEU A 13 19.76 -1.08 5.18
N ALA A 14 18.47 -0.76 5.17
CA ALA A 14 17.41 -1.76 5.07
C ALA A 14 17.45 -2.52 3.73
N THR A 15 17.72 -1.80 2.64
CA THR A 15 17.82 -2.40 1.30
C THR A 15 19.03 -3.31 1.20
N ALA A 16 20.20 -2.87 1.69
CA ALA A 16 21.42 -3.67 1.71
C ALA A 16 21.26 -4.92 2.56
N ALA A 17 20.67 -4.83 3.76
CA ALA A 17 20.43 -5.96 4.62
C ALA A 17 19.47 -6.99 3.98
N THR A 18 18.39 -6.51 3.35
CA THR A 18 17.43 -7.38 2.66
C THR A 18 18.02 -8.02 1.42
N GLY A 19 18.83 -7.28 0.66
CA GLY A 19 19.58 -7.81 -0.49
C GLY A 19 20.61 -8.87 -0.08
N ALA A 20 21.34 -8.64 1.01
CA ALA A 20 22.26 -9.63 1.58
C ALA A 20 21.51 -10.88 2.05
N TYR A 21 20.32 -10.72 2.65
CA TYR A 21 19.49 -11.85 3.05
C TYR A 21 19.02 -12.68 1.84
N ALA A 22 18.59 -12.02 0.76
CA ALA A 22 18.25 -12.69 -0.49
C ALA A 22 19.44 -13.44 -1.09
N ALA A 23 20.65 -12.88 -0.98
CA ALA A 23 21.88 -13.53 -1.44
C ALA A 23 22.26 -14.77 -0.61
N LEU A 24 21.96 -14.80 0.70
CA LEU A 24 22.19 -15.98 1.54
C LEU A 24 21.30 -17.17 1.14
N GLY A 25 20.06 -16.90 0.73
CA GLY A 25 19.10 -17.94 0.33
C GLY A 25 19.14 -18.30 -1.16
N GLY A 26 19.88 -17.56 -1.98
CA GLY A 26 19.92 -17.74 -3.43
C GLY A 26 20.72 -18.97 -3.85
N GLN A 27 20.03 -20.05 -4.22
CA GLN A 27 20.66 -21.25 -4.80
C GLN A 27 20.77 -21.19 -6.34
N GLY A 28 20.33 -20.09 -6.97
CA GLY A 28 20.34 -19.91 -8.42
C GLY A 28 21.43 -18.96 -8.91
N THR A 29 21.93 -19.18 -10.12
CA THR A 29 22.79 -18.21 -10.82
C THR A 29 21.98 -16.97 -11.17
N LEU A 30 22.44 -15.80 -10.71
CA LEU A 30 21.89 -14.50 -11.13
C LEU A 30 22.10 -14.32 -12.64
N ASP A 31 21.03 -14.43 -13.41
CA ASP A 31 21.04 -14.10 -14.82
C ASP A 31 20.69 -12.62 -15.02
N ALA A 32 21.37 -11.97 -15.97
CA ALA A 32 21.15 -10.56 -16.27
C ALA A 32 19.68 -10.20 -16.59
N PRO A 33 18.92 -10.98 -17.38
CA PRO A 33 17.52 -10.63 -17.68
C PRO A 33 16.61 -10.78 -16.46
N GLY A 34 16.80 -11.81 -15.62
CA GLY A 34 16.07 -11.94 -14.35
C GLY A 34 16.32 -10.77 -13.41
N LEU A 35 17.57 -10.31 -13.30
CA LEU A 35 17.93 -9.13 -12.52
C LEU A 35 17.28 -7.86 -13.08
N LEU A 36 17.34 -7.64 -14.40
CA LEU A 36 16.69 -6.49 -15.04
C LEU A 36 15.18 -6.49 -14.83
N LEU A 37 14.53 -7.65 -14.93
CA LEU A 37 13.11 -7.78 -14.69
C LEU A 37 12.74 -7.50 -13.23
N ALA A 38 13.55 -7.96 -12.27
CA ALA A 38 13.38 -7.64 -10.86
C ALA A 38 13.51 -6.13 -10.58
N LEU A 39 14.51 -5.47 -11.20
CA LEU A 39 14.69 -4.01 -11.11
C LEU A 39 13.51 -3.25 -11.74
N ALA A 40 13.02 -3.70 -12.89
CA ALA A 40 11.84 -3.13 -13.53
C ALA A 40 10.59 -3.29 -12.66
N GLY A 41 10.41 -4.44 -12.02
CA GLY A 41 9.34 -4.70 -11.06
C GLY A 41 9.42 -3.77 -9.84
N MET A 42 10.61 -3.61 -9.26
CA MET A 42 10.83 -2.68 -8.14
C MET A 42 10.53 -1.23 -8.52
N LEU A 43 11.00 -0.78 -9.69
CA LEU A 43 10.72 0.56 -10.19
C LEU A 43 9.23 0.76 -10.47
N GLY A 44 8.58 -0.21 -11.12
CA GLY A 44 7.14 -0.20 -11.38
C GLY A 44 6.33 -0.09 -10.10
N PHE A 45 6.72 -0.83 -9.06
CA PHE A 45 6.08 -0.76 -7.74
C PHE A 45 6.30 0.59 -7.04
N ALA A 46 7.49 1.17 -7.14
CA ALA A 46 7.78 2.50 -6.61
C ALA A 46 6.96 3.60 -7.31
N VAL A 47 6.90 3.56 -8.64
CA VAL A 47 6.08 4.47 -9.46
C VAL A 47 4.61 4.30 -9.14
N TYR A 48 4.13 3.05 -9.02
CA TYR A 48 2.77 2.72 -8.62
C TYR A 48 2.41 3.38 -7.28
N GLY A 49 3.22 3.21 -6.23
CA GLY A 49 2.95 3.79 -4.92
C GLY A 49 2.85 5.32 -4.94
N PHE A 50 3.66 5.98 -5.78
CA PHE A 50 3.60 7.43 -5.96
C PHE A 50 2.37 7.87 -6.75
N LEU A 51 2.08 7.23 -7.88
CA LEU A 51 0.91 7.53 -8.70
C LEU A 51 -0.37 7.27 -7.93
N TYR A 52 -0.49 6.14 -7.25
CA TYR A 52 -1.66 5.81 -6.43
C TYR A 52 -1.98 6.92 -5.43
N ARG A 53 -0.97 7.39 -4.69
CA ARG A 53 -1.17 8.49 -3.73
C ARG A 53 -1.58 9.81 -4.41
N ARG A 54 -1.13 10.05 -5.64
CA ARG A 54 -1.42 11.29 -6.37
C ARG A 54 -2.79 11.26 -7.04
N THR A 55 -3.18 10.14 -7.65
CA THR A 55 -4.35 10.05 -8.55
C THR A 55 -5.51 9.26 -7.98
N LEU A 56 -5.26 8.31 -7.08
CA LEU A 56 -6.26 7.36 -6.57
C LEU A 56 -6.57 7.56 -5.09
N ALA A 57 -5.99 8.58 -4.43
CA ALA A 57 -6.19 8.82 -3.00
C ALA A 57 -7.64 9.16 -2.62
N ALA A 58 -8.45 9.64 -3.56
CA ALA A 58 -9.86 9.94 -3.35
C ALA A 58 -10.78 8.71 -3.50
N LEU A 59 -10.27 7.60 -4.05
CA LEU A 59 -11.07 6.40 -4.31
C LEU A 59 -10.90 5.37 -3.18
N PRO A 60 -11.98 4.67 -2.78
CA PRO A 60 -11.87 3.61 -1.80
C PRO A 60 -11.03 2.45 -2.37
N PRO A 61 -10.04 1.90 -1.62
CA PRO A 61 -9.16 0.84 -2.12
C PRO A 61 -9.91 -0.39 -2.66
N LEU A 62 -11.08 -0.71 -2.10
CA LEU A 62 -11.92 -1.81 -2.54
C LEU A 62 -12.51 -1.60 -3.95
N ALA A 63 -12.75 -0.36 -4.37
CA ALA A 63 -13.21 -0.07 -5.74
C ALA A 63 -12.06 -0.13 -6.76
N VAL A 64 -10.85 0.19 -6.32
CA VAL A 64 -9.66 0.22 -7.19
C VAL A 64 -9.10 -1.19 -7.42
N LEU A 65 -9.16 -2.06 -6.41
CA LEU A 65 -8.63 -3.43 -6.45
C LEU A 65 -9.07 -4.24 -7.68
N PRO A 66 -10.37 -4.39 -8.01
CA PRO A 66 -10.79 -5.20 -9.16
C PRO A 66 -10.32 -4.63 -10.49
N VAL A 67 -10.25 -3.29 -10.62
CA VAL A 67 -9.78 -2.63 -11.84
C VAL A 67 -8.29 -2.89 -12.04
N LEU A 68 -7.49 -2.74 -10.99
CA LEU A 68 -6.05 -3.02 -11.07
C LEU A 68 -5.77 -4.50 -11.30
N LEU A 69 -6.54 -5.39 -10.66
CA LEU A 69 -6.38 -6.82 -10.84
C LEU A 69 -6.74 -7.23 -12.27
N ALA A 70 -7.81 -6.67 -12.85
CA ALA A 70 -8.18 -6.88 -14.24
C ALA A 70 -7.08 -6.36 -15.19
N ALA A 71 -6.58 -5.15 -14.97
CA ALA A 71 -5.49 -4.58 -15.77
C ALA A 71 -4.22 -5.43 -15.69
N ALA A 72 -3.80 -5.82 -14.49
CA ALA A 72 -2.65 -6.70 -14.27
C ALA A 72 -2.85 -8.07 -14.95
N THR A 73 -4.06 -8.63 -14.85
CA THR A 73 -4.40 -9.91 -15.52
C THR A 73 -4.26 -9.76 -17.03
N VAL A 74 -4.83 -8.72 -17.64
CA VAL A 74 -4.72 -8.49 -19.09
C VAL A 74 -3.27 -8.32 -19.53
N MET A 75 -2.45 -7.62 -18.74
CA MET A 75 -1.03 -7.41 -19.06
C MET A 75 -0.19 -8.69 -18.90
N LEU A 76 -0.47 -9.53 -17.89
CA LEU A 76 0.31 -10.72 -17.58
C LEU A 76 -0.20 -11.98 -18.30
N LEU A 77 -1.46 -12.00 -18.74
CA LEU A 77 -2.07 -13.18 -19.36
C LEU A 77 -1.31 -13.64 -20.61
N PRO A 78 -0.88 -12.78 -21.55
CA PRO A 78 -0.10 -13.23 -22.71
C PRO A 78 1.21 -13.94 -22.33
N LEU A 79 1.83 -13.50 -21.22
CA LEU A 79 3.06 -14.10 -20.71
C LEU A 79 2.81 -15.44 -20.02
N ALA A 80 1.71 -15.56 -19.26
CA ALA A 80 1.37 -16.76 -18.52
C ALA A 80 0.64 -17.84 -19.36
N LEU A 81 -0.07 -17.43 -20.41
CA LEU A 81 -0.96 -18.29 -21.19
C LEU A 81 -0.26 -19.51 -21.81
N PRO A 82 0.93 -19.40 -22.44
CA PRO A 82 1.62 -20.58 -22.97
C PRO A 82 1.91 -21.63 -21.88
N GLY A 83 2.29 -21.19 -20.68
CA GLY A 83 2.52 -22.06 -19.53
C GLY A 83 1.23 -22.73 -19.03
N LEU A 84 0.13 -21.97 -18.94
CA LEU A 84 -1.17 -22.48 -18.52
C LEU A 84 -1.77 -23.50 -19.51
N LEU A 85 -1.53 -23.33 -20.81
CA LEU A 85 -2.00 -24.27 -21.83
C LEU A 85 -1.18 -25.56 -21.85
N THR A 86 0.13 -25.46 -21.64
CA THR A 86 1.03 -26.62 -21.61
C THR A 86 0.90 -27.42 -20.32
N HIS A 87 0.65 -26.74 -19.19
CA HIS A 87 0.55 -27.34 -17.86
C HIS A 87 -0.69 -26.79 -17.14
N PRO A 88 -1.90 -27.27 -17.48
CA PRO A 88 -3.13 -26.76 -16.88
C PRO A 88 -3.15 -27.05 -15.37
N PRO A 89 -3.50 -26.07 -14.52
CA PRO A 89 -3.59 -26.31 -13.08
C PRO A 89 -4.74 -27.25 -12.75
N SER A 90 -4.49 -28.17 -11.83
CA SER A 90 -5.52 -29.02 -11.22
C SER A 90 -6.54 -28.19 -10.41
N PRO A 91 -7.74 -28.73 -10.12
CA PRO A 91 -8.73 -28.05 -9.27
C PRO A 91 -8.18 -27.65 -7.89
N ALA A 92 -7.31 -28.48 -7.30
CA ALA A 92 -6.66 -28.18 -6.03
C ALA A 92 -5.70 -26.98 -6.14
N GLN A 93 -4.94 -26.88 -7.23
CA GLN A 93 -4.08 -25.72 -7.48
C GLN A 93 -4.91 -24.45 -7.72
N TRP A 94 -6.02 -24.54 -8.45
CA TRP A 94 -6.95 -23.42 -8.61
C TRP A 94 -7.52 -22.95 -7.27
N ALA A 95 -7.94 -23.89 -6.41
CA ALA A 95 -8.40 -23.57 -5.08
C ALA A 95 -7.30 -22.90 -4.24
N GLY A 96 -6.06 -23.39 -4.33
CA GLY A 96 -4.90 -22.78 -3.67
C GLY A 96 -4.63 -21.35 -4.16
N ILE A 97 -4.68 -21.11 -5.47
CA ILE A 97 -4.51 -19.77 -6.06
C ILE A 97 -5.63 -18.84 -5.58
N ALA A 98 -6.89 -19.29 -5.59
CA ALA A 98 -8.02 -18.51 -5.11
C ALA A 98 -7.89 -18.17 -3.62
N LEU A 99 -7.46 -19.11 -2.80
CA LEU A 99 -7.24 -18.91 -1.37
C LEU A 99 -6.08 -17.93 -1.12
N LEU A 100 -4.95 -18.08 -1.80
CA LEU A 100 -3.83 -17.13 -1.72
C LEU A 100 -4.24 -15.72 -2.16
N GLY A 101 -5.00 -15.61 -3.26
CA GLY A 101 -5.51 -14.34 -3.75
C GLY A 101 -6.49 -13.68 -2.77
N GLY A 102 -7.49 -14.42 -2.30
CA GLY A 102 -8.57 -13.88 -1.47
C GLY A 102 -8.19 -13.69 0.00
N ALA A 103 -7.54 -14.67 0.61
CA ALA A 103 -7.26 -14.66 2.06
C ALA A 103 -5.92 -14.01 2.42
N VAL A 104 -4.95 -13.98 1.50
CA VAL A 104 -3.61 -13.41 1.77
C VAL A 104 -3.40 -12.11 1.02
N TYR A 105 -3.52 -12.14 -0.32
CA TYR A 105 -3.19 -10.99 -1.15
C TYR A 105 -4.17 -9.82 -0.97
N ALA A 106 -5.49 -10.05 -1.01
CA ALA A 106 -6.46 -8.96 -0.89
C ALA A 106 -6.35 -8.20 0.46
N PRO A 107 -6.23 -8.86 1.63
CA PRO A 107 -5.97 -8.15 2.88
C PRO A 107 -4.63 -7.41 2.89
N ALA A 108 -3.55 -8.03 2.39
CA ALA A 108 -2.25 -7.38 2.28
C ALA A 108 -2.30 -6.12 1.41
N TYR A 109 -3.02 -6.18 0.28
CA TYR A 109 -3.28 -5.05 -0.59
C TYR A 109 -4.01 -3.92 0.16
N LEU A 110 -5.08 -4.22 0.91
CA LEU A 110 -5.84 -3.20 1.65
C LEU A 110 -4.99 -2.52 2.73
N VAL A 111 -4.21 -3.30 3.48
CA VAL A 111 -3.28 -2.78 4.49
C VAL A 111 -2.22 -1.89 3.83
N GLN A 112 -1.62 -2.36 2.74
CA GLN A 112 -0.62 -1.61 1.99
C GLN A 112 -1.17 -0.27 1.50
N HIS A 113 -2.37 -0.23 0.92
CA HIS A 113 -2.97 1.00 0.42
C HIS A 113 -3.29 1.98 1.54
N ARG A 114 -3.83 1.50 2.66
CA ARG A 114 -4.02 2.33 3.85
C ARG A 114 -2.70 2.90 4.36
N LEU A 115 -1.63 2.10 4.38
CA LEU A 115 -0.29 2.58 4.77
C LEU A 115 0.25 3.65 3.81
N ILE A 116 0.07 3.48 2.49
CA ILE A 116 0.49 4.48 1.49
C ILE A 116 -0.24 5.80 1.72
N LEU A 117 -1.54 5.77 2.02
CA LEU A 117 -2.32 6.99 2.27
C LEU A 117 -1.95 7.65 3.60
N LEU A 118 -1.85 6.87 4.68
CA LEU A 118 -1.62 7.38 6.04
C LEU A 118 -0.16 7.78 6.31
N LYS A 119 0.80 7.01 5.79
CA LYS A 119 2.23 7.14 6.10
C LYS A 119 3.07 7.45 4.87
N GLY A 120 2.54 7.29 3.67
CA GLY A 120 3.24 7.58 2.42
C GLY A 120 3.97 6.36 1.84
N PRO A 121 4.35 6.43 0.55
CA PRO A 121 4.94 5.30 -0.17
C PRO A 121 6.31 4.88 0.37
N VAL A 122 7.17 5.82 0.78
CA VAL A 122 8.51 5.51 1.32
C VAL A 122 8.45 4.71 2.62
N PHE A 123 7.55 5.08 3.54
CA PHE A 123 7.31 4.31 4.76
C PHE A 123 6.87 2.89 4.43
N THR A 124 5.92 2.77 3.50
CA THR A 124 5.34 1.49 3.12
C THR A 124 6.39 0.58 2.49
N ALA A 125 7.21 1.11 1.57
CA ALA A 125 8.30 0.37 0.95
C ALA A 125 9.34 -0.09 1.99
N ALA A 126 9.70 0.75 2.95
CA ALA A 126 10.61 0.38 4.02
C ALA A 126 10.07 -0.80 4.86
N VAL A 127 8.80 -0.75 5.28
CA VAL A 127 8.18 -1.84 6.04
C VAL A 127 8.16 -3.15 5.23
N GLN A 128 7.97 -3.09 3.91
CA GLN A 128 7.97 -4.28 3.07
C GLN A 128 9.32 -5.00 3.00
N LEU A 129 10.43 -4.31 3.30
CA LEU A 129 11.75 -4.94 3.40
C LEU A 129 11.83 -5.97 4.56
N ALA A 130 10.92 -5.91 5.54
CA ALA A 130 10.84 -6.91 6.59
C ALA A 130 10.12 -8.21 6.16
N VAL A 131 9.38 -8.21 5.04
CA VAL A 131 8.55 -9.35 4.60
C VAL A 131 9.37 -10.63 4.40
N PRO A 132 10.54 -10.63 3.73
CA PRO A 132 11.32 -11.86 3.54
C PRO A 132 11.72 -12.53 4.86
N PHE A 133 12.01 -11.74 5.88
CA PHE A 133 12.29 -12.26 7.22
C PHE A 133 11.03 -12.80 7.89
N ALA A 134 9.91 -12.09 7.80
CA ALA A 134 8.64 -12.58 8.35
C ALA A 134 8.23 -13.94 7.74
N VAL A 135 8.42 -14.11 6.43
CA VAL A 135 8.21 -15.39 5.73
C VAL A 135 9.14 -16.47 6.31
N ARG A 136 10.43 -16.18 6.47
CA ARG A 136 11.41 -17.11 7.04
C ARG A 136 11.07 -17.60 8.44
N PHE A 137 10.59 -16.69 9.30
CA PHE A 137 10.10 -17.05 10.63
C PHE A 137 8.81 -17.86 10.56
N GLY A 138 7.93 -17.56 9.61
CA GLY A 138 6.73 -18.35 9.33
C GLY A 138 7.07 -19.79 8.95
N ASP A 139 8.02 -19.98 8.04
CA ASP A 139 8.47 -21.32 7.63
C ASP A 139 9.08 -22.11 8.80
N TRP A 140 9.89 -21.45 9.62
CA TRP A 140 10.40 -22.06 10.84
C TRP A 140 9.27 -22.43 11.83
N ALA A 141 8.32 -21.54 12.07
CA ALA A 141 7.20 -21.76 12.98
C ALA A 141 6.26 -22.88 12.51
N LEU A 142 6.12 -23.05 11.19
CA LEU A 142 5.35 -24.13 10.57
C LEU A 142 6.14 -25.45 10.47
N GLY A 143 7.42 -25.46 10.86
CA GLY A 143 8.29 -26.63 10.80
C GLY A 143 8.73 -27.01 9.38
N THR A 144 8.56 -26.12 8.40
CA THR A 144 8.96 -26.35 7.00
C THR A 144 10.43 -25.96 6.74
N ALA A 145 11.07 -25.27 7.68
CA ALA A 145 12.48 -24.91 7.63
C ALA A 145 13.16 -25.00 9.01
N GLY A 146 14.48 -25.13 9.02
CA GLY A 146 15.28 -25.06 10.25
C GLY A 146 15.21 -23.69 10.94
N ALA A 147 15.71 -23.60 12.19
CA ALA A 147 15.76 -22.34 12.92
C ALA A 147 16.59 -21.27 12.17
N PRO A 148 16.23 -19.97 12.29
CA PRO A 148 16.99 -18.92 11.64
C PRO A 148 18.44 -18.85 12.15
N GLY A 149 19.38 -18.70 11.23
CA GLY A 149 20.80 -18.63 11.56
C GLY A 149 21.19 -17.28 12.18
N ALA A 150 22.34 -17.22 12.85
CA ALA A 150 22.85 -15.97 13.43
C ALA A 150 23.04 -14.85 12.38
N ALA A 151 23.45 -15.20 11.16
CA ALA A 151 23.57 -14.25 10.05
C ALA A 151 22.20 -13.69 9.62
N GLU A 152 21.19 -14.54 9.50
CA GLU A 152 19.82 -14.12 9.17
C GLU A 152 19.26 -13.19 10.25
N ALA A 153 19.50 -13.50 11.53
CA ALA A 153 19.11 -12.67 12.66
C ALA A 153 19.81 -11.30 12.65
N ALA A 154 21.12 -11.25 12.37
CA ALA A 154 21.86 -9.99 12.25
C ALA A 154 21.33 -9.11 11.11
N LEU A 155 21.01 -9.72 9.96
CA LEU A 155 20.42 -9.01 8.83
C LEU A 155 19.01 -8.50 9.12
N LEU A 156 18.19 -9.27 9.85
CA LEU A 156 16.90 -8.79 10.33
C LEU A 156 17.07 -7.56 11.23
N VAL A 157 18.00 -7.62 12.20
CA VAL A 157 18.25 -6.47 13.10
C VAL A 157 18.70 -5.26 12.31
N ALA A 158 19.60 -5.42 11.33
CA ALA A 158 20.03 -4.35 10.44
C ALA A 158 18.86 -3.78 9.61
N ALA A 159 18.00 -4.64 9.06
CA ALA A 159 16.82 -4.24 8.31
C ALA A 159 15.83 -3.46 9.19
N CYS A 160 15.51 -3.97 10.38
CA CYS A 160 14.68 -3.27 11.37
C CYS A 160 15.29 -1.93 11.79
N GLY A 161 16.61 -1.86 11.98
CA GLY A 161 17.32 -0.62 12.27
C GLY A 161 17.16 0.41 11.13
N GLY A 162 17.35 -0.01 9.87
CA GLY A 162 17.15 0.84 8.71
C GLY A 162 15.71 1.35 8.59
N ILE A 163 14.72 0.48 8.82
CA ILE A 163 13.30 0.85 8.85
C ILE A 163 13.04 1.85 9.99
N ALA A 164 13.58 1.63 11.19
CA ALA A 164 13.44 2.57 12.31
C ALA A 164 14.01 3.95 11.97
N LEU A 165 15.15 4.02 11.28
CA LEU A 165 15.74 5.28 10.83
C LEU A 165 14.81 6.05 9.87
N VAL A 166 14.13 5.36 8.95
CA VAL A 166 13.14 5.94 8.01
C VAL A 166 11.86 6.41 8.72
N THR A 167 11.46 5.74 9.80
CA THR A 167 10.12 5.91 10.40
C THR A 167 10.06 6.87 11.59
N LEU A 168 11.14 7.05 12.35
CA LEU A 168 11.12 7.77 13.63
C LEU A 168 11.08 9.32 13.53
N GLU A 169 11.43 9.93 12.39
CA GLU A 169 11.50 11.39 12.25
C GLU A 169 10.14 12.12 12.13
N ARG A 170 9.02 11.40 11.98
CA ARG A 170 7.70 12.05 11.85
C ARG A 170 7.06 12.51 13.16
N ARG A 171 7.63 12.18 14.32
CA ARG A 171 7.24 12.80 15.59
C ARG A 171 8.11 14.02 15.84
N ARG A 172 7.82 15.15 15.18
CA ARG A 172 8.15 16.43 15.81
C ARG A 172 7.07 16.67 16.86
N PRO A 173 7.40 16.74 18.17
CA PRO A 173 6.45 17.20 19.17
C PRO A 173 6.13 18.65 18.82
N GLY A 174 4.96 18.87 18.19
CA GLY A 174 4.43 20.19 17.97
C GLY A 174 3.92 20.72 19.30
N SER A 175 4.65 21.70 19.83
CA SER A 175 4.21 22.75 20.73
C SER A 175 2.70 22.84 20.98
N GLY A 176 2.29 22.44 22.17
CA GLY A 176 1.06 22.84 22.85
C GLY A 176 1.26 22.50 24.33
N ALA A 177 1.28 23.40 25.30
CA ALA A 177 0.75 24.75 25.36
C ALA A 177 1.59 25.62 26.33
N SER A 178 2.03 26.78 25.85
CA SER A 178 2.07 28.02 26.63
C SER A 178 0.95 28.87 26.02
N ALA A 179 -0.03 29.42 26.74
CA ALA A 179 0.11 30.32 27.88
C ALA A 179 -1.26 30.44 28.62
N PRO A 180 -1.30 31.10 29.80
CA PRO A 180 -2.38 31.07 30.77
C PRO A 180 -3.66 31.77 30.31
N GLY A 181 -4.80 31.24 30.74
CA GLY A 181 -6.11 31.88 30.54
C GLY A 181 -6.13 33.28 31.12
N LEU A 182 -6.48 34.24 30.27
CA LEU A 182 -6.99 35.55 30.67
C LEU A 182 -8.18 35.33 31.61
N SER A 183 -8.07 35.77 32.85
CA SER A 183 -9.19 35.92 33.77
C SER A 183 -10.14 36.98 33.21
N VAL A 184 -11.27 36.53 32.66
CA VAL A 184 -12.42 37.38 32.32
C VAL A 184 -13.06 37.84 33.63
N THR A 185 -13.07 39.14 33.88
CA THR A 185 -13.87 39.79 34.92
C THR A 185 -15.36 39.74 34.53
N PRO A 186 -16.28 39.38 35.45
CA PRO A 186 -17.71 39.35 35.16
C PRO A 186 -18.33 40.70 35.47
N ASP A 187 -18.57 41.52 34.44
CA ASP A 187 -19.45 42.68 34.53
C ASP A 187 -20.30 42.76 33.27
N SER A 188 -21.56 42.30 33.37
CA SER A 188 -22.75 43.00 32.85
C SER A 188 -23.98 42.11 32.97
N VAL A 189 -24.79 42.44 33.98
CA VAL A 189 -26.22 42.14 34.08
C VAL A 189 -26.95 43.04 33.09
N GLY A 190 -27.85 42.49 32.27
CA GLY A 190 -28.76 43.31 31.45
C GLY A 190 -29.55 42.55 30.40
N SER A 191 -30.79 42.18 30.77
CA SER A 191 -32.05 42.32 30.02
C SER A 191 -32.10 41.85 28.56
N ALA A 192 -32.81 40.77 28.22
CA ALA A 192 -34.27 40.64 28.09
C ALA A 192 -34.71 40.68 26.61
N ASP A 193 -35.50 39.65 26.27
CA ASP A 193 -36.64 39.66 25.35
C ASP A 193 -36.46 39.70 23.82
N SER A 194 -36.93 38.59 23.24
CA SER A 194 -38.04 38.53 22.27
C SER A 194 -37.75 38.28 20.79
N SER A 195 -38.51 37.29 20.28
CA SER A 195 -38.95 37.07 18.90
C SER A 195 -37.88 36.49 17.94
N GLY A 196 -38.10 35.42 17.18
CA GLY A 196 -39.31 34.73 16.75
C GLY A 196 -38.99 34.06 15.39
N ALA A 197 -39.89 33.18 14.93
CA ALA A 197 -40.00 32.62 13.57
C ALA A 197 -39.18 31.36 13.19
N ALA A 198 -39.87 30.22 13.35
CA ALA A 198 -40.14 29.16 12.37
C ALA A 198 -39.34 29.07 11.03
N LEU A 199 -38.79 27.86 10.81
CA LEU A 199 -38.67 26.97 9.62
C LEU A 199 -39.31 27.41 8.28
N PRO A 200 -38.87 26.93 7.07
CA PRO A 200 -38.55 25.52 6.81
C PRO A 200 -37.48 25.17 5.74
N ALA A 201 -37.30 23.84 5.63
CA ALA A 201 -36.49 23.07 4.70
C ALA A 201 -36.78 23.30 3.20
N THR A 202 -35.73 23.20 2.38
CA THR A 202 -35.83 22.89 0.95
C THR A 202 -34.70 21.96 0.52
N SER A 203 -35.08 20.81 -0.06
CA SER A 203 -34.23 19.92 -0.84
C SER A 203 -34.41 20.25 -2.34
N PRO A 204 -33.39 20.00 -3.17
CA PRO A 204 -33.61 19.62 -4.56
C PRO A 204 -32.84 18.33 -4.87
N GLY A 205 -33.37 17.30 -5.54
CA GLY A 205 -34.27 17.32 -6.69
C GLY A 205 -33.51 16.75 -7.88
N TRP A 206 -33.62 15.43 -8.08
CA TRP A 206 -32.98 14.66 -9.17
C TRP A 206 -33.78 14.82 -10.47
N PRO A 207 -33.15 15.07 -11.63
CA PRO A 207 -33.80 14.86 -12.91
C PRO A 207 -33.31 13.58 -13.61
N SER A 208 -34.29 12.76 -13.97
CA SER A 208 -34.23 11.59 -14.85
C SER A 208 -34.48 11.96 -16.32
N SER A 209 -34.04 11.08 -17.22
CA SER A 209 -34.30 11.00 -18.68
C SER A 209 -33.52 12.01 -19.54
N THR A 210 -32.90 11.65 -20.66
CA THR A 210 -33.54 11.17 -21.90
C THR A 210 -32.46 10.75 -22.90
N GLY A 211 -32.73 9.79 -23.81
CA GLY A 211 -32.09 9.82 -25.13
C GLY A 211 -31.61 8.48 -25.71
N SER A 212 -32.54 7.64 -26.14
CA SER A 212 -32.32 6.60 -27.14
C SER A 212 -32.00 7.20 -28.52
N ARG A 213 -30.92 6.76 -29.18
CA ARG A 213 -30.74 6.95 -30.63
C ARG A 213 -30.13 5.70 -31.27
N THR A 214 -31.00 4.94 -31.90
CA THR A 214 -30.71 3.93 -32.92
C THR A 214 -30.30 4.61 -34.21
N GLY A 215 -29.15 4.22 -34.79
CA GLY A 215 -28.68 4.68 -36.09
C GLY A 215 -28.18 3.49 -36.91
N SER A 216 -29.08 2.90 -37.68
CA SER A 216 -28.78 1.98 -38.77
C SER A 216 -28.20 2.76 -39.95
N ARG A 217 -27.09 2.28 -40.53
CA ARG A 217 -26.73 2.63 -41.92
C ARG A 217 -25.98 1.49 -42.58
N ALA A 218 -26.73 0.70 -43.35
CA ALA A 218 -26.20 -0.08 -44.45
C ALA A 218 -25.86 0.84 -45.64
N GLY A 219 -24.85 0.49 -46.42
CA GLY A 219 -24.55 1.19 -47.66
C GLY A 219 -23.26 0.75 -48.33
N ARG A 220 -23.40 -0.29 -49.15
CA ARG A 220 -22.68 -0.63 -50.40
C ARG A 220 -21.16 -0.70 -50.40
#